data_AF-A0A2M7JL40-F1
#
_entry.id   AF-A0A2M7JL40-F1
#
_cell.length_a   1.000
_cell.length_b   1.000
_cell.length_c   1.000
_cell.angle_alpha   90.00
_cell.angle_beta   90.00
_cell.angle_gamma   90.00
#
_symmetry.space_group_name_H-M   'P 1'
#
loop_
_entity.id
_entity.type
_entity.pdbx_description
1 polymer ?
#
loop_
_entity_poly.entity_id
_entity_poly.type
_entity_poly.pdbx_seq_one_letter_code
_entity_poly.pdbx_strand_id
1 'polypeptide(L)'
;LVTSAYALEEARRNLPDQTQKAALDRLGKDLRVLLETRSDCRFPASLGIPEKDLPILAGAIQTKADVLLTGDVKHFGQHLDKKIKGVLILTPSTFLASRKTP
;
A
#
# COMPACT_ATOMS: atom_id res chain seq x y z
N LEU A 1 9.88 5.95 -4.13
CA LEU A 1 8.74 5.35 -3.40
C LEU A 1 7.47 6.10 -3.83
N VAL A 2 6.35 5.40 -4.00
CA VAL A 2 5.07 5.99 -4.45
C VAL A 2 3.97 5.60 -3.47
N THR A 3 2.99 6.48 -3.26
CA THR A 3 1.79 6.21 -2.47
C THR A 3 0.56 6.86 -3.13
N SER A 4 -0.65 6.48 -2.74
CA SER A 4 -1.87 7.20 -3.11
C SER A 4 -2.29 8.18 -2.01
N ALA A 5 -3.03 9.23 -2.35
CA ALA A 5 -3.62 10.14 -1.37
C ALA A 5 -4.51 9.39 -0.38
N TYR A 6 -5.24 8.38 -0.85
CA TYR A 6 -6.03 7.50 0.00
C TYR A 6 -5.18 6.77 1.05
N ALA A 7 -4.07 6.16 0.63
CA ALA A 7 -3.16 5.45 1.54
C ALA A 7 -2.50 6.41 2.54
N LEU A 8 -2.19 7.65 2.12
CA LEU A 8 -1.62 8.67 3.00
C LEU A 8 -2.62 9.09 4.09
N GLU A 9 -3.90 9.31 3.74
CA GLU A 9 -4.94 9.63 4.72
C GLU A 9 -5.25 8.45 5.65
N GLU A 10 -5.27 7.21 5.14
CA GLU A 10 -5.40 6.01 5.98
C GLU A 10 -4.27 5.91 6.99
N ALA A 11 -3.02 6.12 6.55
CA ALA A 11 -1.88 6.17 7.46
C ALA A 11 -2.08 7.25 8.52
N ARG A 12 -2.43 8.49 8.12
CA ARG A 12 -2.64 9.61 9.04
C ARG A 12 -3.75 9.34 10.06
N ARG A 13 -4.84 8.66 9.67
CA ARG A 13 -5.93 8.25 10.57
C ARG A 13 -5.50 7.21 11.59
N ASN A 14 -4.65 6.27 11.19
CA ASN A 14 -4.20 5.16 12.03
C ASN A 14 -3.08 5.54 13.02
N LEU A 15 -2.43 6.70 12.84
CA LEU A 15 -1.41 7.17 13.77
C LEU A 15 -2.04 7.82 15.02
N PRO A 16 -1.78 7.30 16.24
CA PRO A 16 -2.40 7.79 17.47
C PRO A 16 -1.92 9.18 17.90
N ASP A 17 -0.66 9.52 17.69
CA ASP A 17 -0.06 10.74 18.23
C ASP A 17 0.43 11.73 17.16
N GLN A 18 0.61 12.99 17.58
CA GLN A 18 0.99 14.09 16.69
C GLN A 18 2.45 14.02 16.22
N THR A 19 3.34 13.40 16.99
CA THR A 19 4.75 13.22 16.59
C THR A 19 4.84 12.30 15.40
N GLN A 20 4.10 11.20 15.42
CA GLN A 20 4.01 10.27 14.29
C GLN A 20 3.36 10.91 13.07
N LYS A 21 2.29 11.70 13.24
CA LYS A 21 1.65 12.44 12.13
C LYS A 21 2.63 13.44 11.50
N ALA A 22 3.38 14.19 12.31
CA ALA A 22 4.41 15.09 11.81
C ALA A 22 5.54 14.34 11.07
N ALA A 23 5.90 13.13 11.52
CA ALA A 23 6.86 12.29 10.81
C ALA A 23 6.30 11.81 9.46
N LEU A 24 5.03 11.43 9.40
CA LEU A 24 4.34 11.10 8.14
C LEU A 24 4.31 12.29 7.18
N ASP A 25 4.01 13.50 7.67
CA ASP A 25 3.99 14.71 6.84
C ASP A 25 5.37 15.02 6.26
N ARG A 26 6.44 14.80 7.03
CA ARG A 26 7.82 14.94 6.54
C ARG A 26 8.12 13.90 5.46
N LEU A 27 7.79 12.63 5.71
CA LEU A 27 7.96 11.57 4.71
C LEU A 27 7.17 11.86 3.44
N GLY A 28 5.94 12.36 3.56
CA GLY A 28 5.05 12.70 2.45
C GLY A 28 5.64 13.68 1.45
N LYS A 29 6.56 14.56 1.88
CA LYS A 29 7.26 15.51 1.00
C LYS A 29 8.20 14.83 0.00
N ASP A 30 8.74 13.68 0.37
CA ASP A 30 9.68 12.91 -0.46
C ASP A 30 8.97 11.79 -1.26
N LEU A 31 7.66 11.60 -1.04
CA LEU A 31 6.86 10.60 -1.73
C LEU A 31 6.28 11.16 -3.02
N ARG A 32 6.31 10.35 -4.08
CA ARG A 32 5.44 10.59 -5.23
C ARG A 32 4.01 10.21 -4.84
N VAL A 33 3.10 11.17 -4.77
CA VAL A 33 1.70 10.93 -4.39
C VAL A 33 0.81 10.89 -5.63
N LEU A 34 0.11 9.78 -5.81
CA LEU A 34 -1.01 9.68 -6.74
C LEU A 34 -2.26 10.29 -6.09
N LEU A 35 -2.72 11.44 -6.60
CA LEU A 35 -3.87 12.15 -6.04
C LEU A 35 -5.20 11.41 -6.28
N GLU A 36 -5.38 10.84 -7.47
CA GLU A 36 -6.63 10.19 -7.86
C GLU A 36 -6.39 8.73 -8.24
N THR A 37 -7.09 7.85 -7.53
CA THR A 37 -7.14 6.44 -7.90
C THR A 37 -8.26 6.25 -8.91
N ARG A 38 -7.97 5.64 -10.06
CA ARG A 38 -8.98 5.38 -11.07
C ARG A 38 -10.04 4.41 -10.54
N SER A 39 -11.29 4.80 -10.69
CA SER A 39 -12.47 4.02 -10.27
C SER A 39 -12.76 2.81 -11.17
N ASP A 40 -12.03 2.66 -12.28
CA ASP A 40 -12.22 1.57 -13.25
C ASP A 40 -11.52 0.25 -12.84
N CYS A 41 -10.68 0.28 -11.80
CA CYS A 41 -10.00 -0.90 -11.30
C CYS A 41 -11.00 -1.82 -10.55
N ARG A 42 -11.66 -2.69 -11.31
CA ARG A 42 -12.58 -3.69 -10.78
C ARG A 42 -11.83 -4.94 -10.30
N PHE A 43 -12.21 -5.43 -9.12
CA PHE A 43 -11.71 -6.66 -8.54
C PHE A 43 -12.86 -7.66 -8.36
N PRO A 44 -12.63 -8.96 -8.59
CA PRO A 44 -13.65 -9.96 -8.32
C PRO A 44 -13.89 -10.06 -6.81
N ALA A 45 -15.13 -10.31 -6.39
CA ALA A 45 -15.47 -10.52 -4.98
C ALA A 45 -14.68 -11.68 -4.35
N SER A 46 -14.33 -12.69 -5.16
CA SER A 46 -13.49 -13.82 -4.76
C SER A 46 -12.06 -13.41 -4.34
N LEU A 47 -11.65 -12.16 -4.55
CA LEU A 47 -10.37 -11.66 -4.07
C LEU A 47 -10.33 -11.55 -2.54
N GLY A 48 -11.49 -11.46 -1.88
CA GLY A 48 -11.59 -11.47 -0.41
C GLY A 48 -10.90 -10.31 0.30
N ILE A 49 -10.54 -9.24 -0.42
CA ILE A 49 -10.04 -7.98 0.17
C ILE A 49 -11.27 -7.10 0.47
N PRO A 50 -11.41 -6.53 1.68
CA PRO A 50 -12.51 -5.64 2.01
C PRO A 50 -12.58 -4.43 1.07
N GLU A 51 -13.78 -3.94 0.79
CA GLU A 51 -13.98 -2.81 -0.13
C GLU A 51 -13.17 -1.56 0.27
N LYS A 52 -13.01 -1.32 1.57
CA LYS A 52 -12.19 -0.22 2.10
C LYS A 52 -10.70 -0.32 1.74
N ASP A 53 -10.19 -1.53 1.52
CA ASP A 53 -8.78 -1.78 1.26
C ASP A 53 -8.47 -1.93 -0.24
N LEU A 54 -9.49 -2.09 -1.09
CA LEU A 54 -9.34 -2.15 -2.54
C LEU A 54 -8.67 -0.89 -3.15
N PRO A 55 -8.95 0.35 -2.70
CA PRO A 55 -8.25 1.54 -3.18
C PRO A 55 -6.72 1.49 -2.98
N ILE A 56 -6.23 0.82 -1.94
CA ILE A 56 -4.79 0.65 -1.69
C ILE A 56 -4.16 -0.19 -2.81
N LEU A 57 -4.78 -1.34 -3.12
CA LEU A 57 -4.33 -2.21 -4.19
C LEU A 57 -4.46 -1.55 -5.57
N ALA A 58 -5.57 -0.87 -5.83
CA ALA A 58 -5.80 -0.14 -7.06
C ALA A 58 -4.73 0.95 -7.30
N GLY A 59 -4.37 1.72 -6.27
CA GLY A 59 -3.32 2.73 -6.35
C GLY A 59 -1.96 2.13 -6.71
N ALA A 60 -1.60 0.98 -6.13
CA ALA A 60 -0.36 0.27 -6.47
C ALA A 60 -0.35 -0.20 -7.93
N ILE A 61 -1.46 -0.76 -8.41
CA ILE A 61 -1.60 -1.21 -9.81
C ILE A 61 -1.52 -0.02 -10.78
N GLN A 62 -2.24 1.06 -10.48
CA GLN A 62 -2.29 2.24 -11.34
C GLN A 62 -0.93 2.94 -11.45
N THR A 63 -0.16 2.96 -10.37
CA THR A 63 1.20 3.51 -10.35
C THR A 63 2.23 2.58 -10.96
N LYS A 64 1.82 1.37 -11.38
CA LYS A 64 2.69 0.28 -11.85
C LYS A 64 3.79 -0.03 -10.84
N ALA A 65 3.45 -0.04 -9.56
CA ALA A 65 4.39 -0.39 -8.51
C ALA A 65 4.80 -1.87 -8.65
N ASP A 66 6.10 -2.14 -8.52
CA ASP A 66 6.60 -3.52 -8.52
C ASP A 66 6.14 -4.28 -7.26
N VAL A 67 6.06 -3.55 -6.14
CA VAL A 67 5.76 -4.09 -4.81
C VAL A 67 4.77 -3.18 -4.07
N LEU A 68 3.73 -3.78 -3.48
CA LEU A 68 2.88 -3.19 -2.46
C LEU A 68 3.34 -3.69 -1.09
N LEU A 69 3.79 -2.76 -0.23
CA LEU A 69 4.18 -3.05 1.15
C LEU A 69 2.99 -2.83 2.08
N THR A 70 2.62 -3.85 2.86
CA THR A 70 1.53 -3.76 3.83
C THR A 70 1.86 -4.45 5.15
N GLY A 71 1.49 -3.81 6.25
CA GLY A 71 1.49 -4.42 7.59
C GLY A 71 0.18 -5.14 7.92
N ASP A 72 -0.86 -4.98 7.09
CA ASP A 72 -2.18 -5.58 7.30
C ASP A 72 -2.21 -7.04 6.84
N VAL A 73 -1.67 -7.90 7.69
CA VAL A 73 -1.68 -9.35 7.48
C VAL A 73 -3.09 -9.96 7.58
N LYS A 74 -4.04 -9.25 8.19
CA LYS A 74 -5.41 -9.75 8.36
C LYS A 74 -6.15 -9.75 7.03
N HIS A 75 -6.10 -8.65 6.29
CA HIS A 75 -6.83 -8.52 5.02
C HIS A 75 -6.00 -8.90 3.80
N PHE A 76 -4.67 -8.69 3.84
CA PHE A 76 -3.79 -9.04 2.72
C PHE A 76 -3.05 -10.36 2.91
N GLY A 77 -3.19 -11.04 4.05
CA GLY A 77 -2.41 -12.24 4.40
C GLY A 77 -2.42 -13.33 3.33
N GLN A 78 -3.59 -13.64 2.77
CA GLN A 78 -3.72 -14.65 1.70
C GLN A 78 -3.05 -14.27 0.37
N HIS A 79 -2.66 -12.99 0.22
CA HIS A 79 -2.03 -12.42 -0.96
C HIS A 79 -0.55 -12.10 -0.77
N LEU A 80 -0.01 -12.27 0.43
CA LEU A 80 1.43 -12.14 0.67
C LEU A 80 2.22 -13.10 -0.22
N ASP A 81 3.36 -12.62 -0.72
CA ASP A 81 4.25 -13.32 -1.65
C ASP A 81 3.62 -13.67 -3.00
N LYS A 82 2.43 -13.11 -3.30
CA LYS A 82 1.74 -13.28 -4.59
C LYS A 82 1.69 -11.98 -5.36
N LYS A 83 1.56 -12.11 -6.68
CA LYS A 83 1.34 -10.98 -7.59
C LYS A 83 -0.14 -10.83 -7.91
N ILE A 84 -0.67 -9.63 -7.76
CA ILE A 84 -2.00 -9.26 -8.26
C ILE A 84 -1.83 -8.20 -9.34
N LYS A 85 -2.27 -8.50 -10.57
CA LYS A 85 -2.18 -7.58 -11.73
C LYS A 85 -0.78 -6.96 -11.88
N GLY A 86 0.27 -7.75 -11.61
CA GLY A 86 1.68 -7.35 -11.73
C GLY A 86 2.33 -6.83 -10.44
N VAL A 87 1.55 -6.49 -9.41
CA VAL A 87 2.05 -5.95 -8.13
C VAL A 87 2.30 -7.08 -7.16
N LEU A 88 3.54 -7.24 -6.68
CA LEU A 88 3.89 -8.20 -5.62
C LEU A 88 3.50 -7.65 -4.24
N ILE A 89 2.84 -8.44 -3.40
CA ILE A 89 2.43 -7.99 -2.07
C ILE A 89 3.37 -8.57 -1.01
N LEU A 90 4.02 -7.71 -0.23
CA LEU A 90 4.96 -8.10 0.81
C LEU A 90 4.71 -7.34 2.11
N THR A 91 5.20 -7.89 3.21
CA THR A 91 5.40 -7.11 4.43
C THR A 91 6.68 -6.27 4.31
N PRO A 92 6.78 -5.13 5.04
CA PRO A 92 8.01 -4.36 5.09
C PRO A 92 9.22 -5.18 5.56
N SER A 93 9.03 -6.09 6.52
CA SER A 93 10.10 -6.95 7.02
C SER A 93 10.62 -7.90 5.94
N THR A 94 9.74 -8.58 5.21
CA THR A 94 10.14 -9.48 4.11
C THR A 94 10.86 -8.72 2.99
N PHE A 95 10.34 -7.55 2.59
CA PHE A 95 10.98 -6.72 1.57
C PHE A 95 12.37 -6.24 2.00
N LEU A 96 12.54 -5.80 3.26
CA LEU A 96 13.85 -5.37 3.74
C LEU A 96 14.82 -6.54 3.85
N ALA A 97 14.36 -7.73 4.24
CA ALA A 97 15.19 -8.93 4.28
C ALA A 97 15.70 -9.33 2.88
N SER A 98 14.86 -9.23 1.84
CA SER A 98 15.27 -9.55 0.46
C SER A 98 16.23 -8.54 -0.15
N ARG A 99 16.35 -7.33 0.43
CA ARG A 99 17.34 -6.31 0.02
C ARG A 99 18.68 -6.40 0.75
N LYS A 100 18.80 -7.26 1.76
CA LYS A 100 20.04 -7.47 2.52
C LYS A 100 21.03 -8.42 1.83
N THR A 101 20.80 -8.81 0.58
CA THR A 101 21.79 -9.54 -0.21
C THR A 101 22.84 -8.55 -0.72
N PRO A 102 24.13 -8.74 -0.40
CA PRO A 102 25.23 -7.93 -0.95
C PRO A 102 25.37 -8.08 -2.46
#